data_AF-A0A9E3S8Y7-F1
#
_entry.id   AF-A0A9E3S8Y7-F1
#
_cell.length_a   1.000
_cell.length_b   1.000
_cell.length_c   1.000
_cell.angle_alpha   90.00
_cell.angle_beta   90.00
_cell.angle_gamma   90.00
#
_symmetry.space_group_name_H-M   'P 1'
#
loop_
_entity.id
_entity.type
_entity.pdbx_description
1 polymer ?
#
loop_
_entity_poly.entity_id
_entity_poly.type
_entity_poly.pdbx_seq_one_letter_code
_entity_poly.pdbx_strand_id
1 'polypeptide(L)'
;MKYFLGTLLFSISMFTSAQNITRKAIPLDGDASLDRLISAAADKELVLLGEASHGTHEYYVWRDKISRRLISEHDFSFIAVEGDFASLYHLNRYVKNLDGAANSAQEVLLKLDRWPTWMWANEEVVALAEWLRDHNDSLAQDEKVGFYGMDVYDEWNSKKEVLDLLETTDQAAYEYVKEQYACFEPHKGDSWRYADAVRGGKANCATATKNVVDYIRNNRANFPKLSDDAFFYLLQNTIVVHNAEEFYRESLASRGDVSWNSRVHHMHGTVNDLLNLYGVNSKGIVWAHNTHIGDAEYTNMRNSGQKNIGQLSREGLGGDNVFLIGLTTYEGKVMAGPS
;
A
#
# COMPACT_ATOMS: atom_id res chain seq x y z
N MET A 1 37.20 -39.90 -7.58
CA MET A 1 35.88 -40.54 -7.74
C MET A 1 34.75 -39.95 -6.88
N LYS A 2 35.00 -39.35 -5.70
CA LYS A 2 33.94 -38.71 -4.88
C LYS A 2 33.45 -37.34 -5.39
N TYR A 3 34.28 -36.58 -6.09
CA TYR A 3 33.90 -35.26 -6.65
C TYR A 3 33.06 -35.32 -7.94
N PHE A 4 33.08 -36.44 -8.66
CA PHE A 4 32.34 -36.62 -9.92
C PHE A 4 30.89 -37.08 -9.71
N LEU A 5 30.59 -37.73 -8.57
CA LEU A 5 29.24 -38.20 -8.26
C LEU A 5 28.33 -37.07 -7.72
N GLY A 6 28.91 -36.12 -6.97
CA GLY A 6 28.18 -34.97 -6.42
C GLY A 6 27.72 -33.98 -7.49
N THR A 7 28.53 -33.76 -8.52
CA THR A 7 28.16 -32.92 -9.68
C THR A 7 27.05 -33.57 -10.51
N LEU A 8 27.12 -34.88 -10.75
CA LEU A 8 26.11 -35.58 -11.57
C LEU A 8 24.72 -35.62 -10.90
N LEU A 9 24.65 -35.85 -9.59
CA LEU A 9 23.40 -35.85 -8.82
C LEU A 9 22.76 -34.46 -8.72
N PHE A 10 23.57 -33.40 -8.60
CA PHE A 10 23.08 -32.01 -8.58
C PHE A 10 22.53 -31.58 -9.95
N SER A 11 23.23 -31.97 -11.04
CA SER A 11 22.78 -31.73 -12.41
C SER A 11 21.44 -32.43 -12.71
N ILE A 12 21.30 -33.72 -12.38
CA ILE A 12 20.07 -34.48 -12.67
C ILE A 12 18.87 -33.90 -11.89
N SER A 13 19.06 -33.52 -10.62
CA SER A 13 18.04 -32.85 -9.81
C SER A 13 17.56 -31.52 -10.42
N MET A 14 18.47 -30.66 -10.87
CA MET A 14 18.11 -29.40 -11.54
C MET A 14 17.40 -29.63 -12.88
N PHE A 15 17.84 -30.58 -13.70
CA PHE A 15 17.17 -30.91 -14.96
C PHE A 15 15.74 -31.42 -14.73
N THR A 16 15.49 -32.21 -13.69
CA THR A 16 14.13 -32.67 -13.35
C THR A 16 13.23 -31.54 -12.83
N SER A 17 13.79 -30.58 -12.08
CA SER A 17 13.02 -29.45 -11.53
C SER A 17 12.67 -28.42 -12.61
N ALA A 18 13.63 -28.04 -13.47
CA ALA A 18 13.38 -27.13 -14.58
C ALA A 18 12.38 -27.72 -15.58
N GLN A 19 12.52 -29.00 -15.96
CA GLN A 19 11.54 -29.67 -16.82
C GLN A 19 10.14 -29.74 -16.19
N ASN A 20 10.05 -29.90 -14.87
CA ASN A 20 8.76 -29.89 -14.16
C ASN A 20 8.12 -28.49 -14.13
N ILE A 21 8.91 -27.42 -14.01
CA ILE A 21 8.42 -26.05 -14.15
C ILE A 21 7.90 -25.83 -15.56
N THR A 22 8.69 -26.14 -16.60
CA THR A 22 8.27 -25.94 -18.00
C THR A 22 6.97 -26.67 -18.34
N ARG A 23 6.75 -27.88 -17.82
CA ARG A 23 5.52 -28.65 -18.05
C ARG A 23 4.28 -28.08 -17.34
N LYS A 24 4.47 -27.35 -16.24
CA LYS A 24 3.38 -26.76 -15.45
C LYS A 24 3.21 -25.26 -15.70
N ALA A 25 4.20 -24.63 -16.30
CA ALA A 25 4.17 -23.22 -16.67
C ALA A 25 3.11 -23.00 -17.74
N ILE A 26 2.39 -21.90 -17.59
CA ILE A 26 1.45 -21.40 -18.59
C ILE A 26 2.17 -20.21 -19.22
N PRO A 27 2.52 -20.28 -20.51
CA PRO A 27 3.05 -19.12 -21.22
C PRO A 27 2.05 -17.97 -21.15
N LEU A 28 2.53 -16.74 -20.91
CA LEU A 28 1.70 -15.55 -20.96
C LEU A 28 1.79 -14.90 -22.35
N ASP A 29 0.98 -15.36 -23.30
CA ASP A 29 0.92 -14.92 -24.70
C ASP A 29 -0.40 -14.19 -25.02
N GLY A 30 -0.49 -12.93 -24.60
CA GLY A 30 -1.68 -12.10 -24.78
C GLY A 30 -2.74 -12.31 -23.70
N ASP A 31 -3.89 -11.65 -23.83
CA ASP A 31 -4.78 -11.44 -22.68
C ASP A 31 -5.51 -12.73 -22.21
N ALA A 32 -5.81 -13.66 -23.12
CA ALA A 32 -6.45 -14.95 -22.79
C ALA A 32 -5.56 -15.86 -21.93
N SER A 33 -4.24 -15.69 -22.00
CA SER A 33 -3.30 -16.46 -21.17
C SER A 33 -3.44 -16.17 -19.66
N LEU A 34 -4.02 -15.01 -19.31
CA LEU A 34 -4.32 -14.64 -17.93
C LEU A 34 -5.60 -15.30 -17.39
N ASP A 35 -6.46 -15.90 -18.22
CA ASP A 35 -7.78 -16.40 -17.81
C ASP A 35 -7.71 -17.36 -16.62
N ARG A 36 -6.70 -18.24 -16.60
CA ARG A 36 -6.52 -19.20 -15.51
C ARG A 36 -6.06 -18.53 -14.20
N LEU A 37 -5.26 -17.46 -14.29
CA LEU A 37 -4.85 -16.68 -13.13
C LEU A 37 -6.03 -15.88 -12.59
N ILE A 38 -6.75 -15.18 -13.47
CA ILE A 38 -7.93 -14.38 -13.12
C ILE A 38 -9.01 -15.26 -12.50
N SER A 39 -9.32 -16.41 -13.08
CA SER A 39 -10.28 -17.37 -12.52
C SER A 39 -9.89 -17.87 -11.12
N ALA A 40 -8.59 -18.02 -10.83
CA ALA A 40 -8.12 -18.44 -9.51
C ALA A 40 -8.17 -17.32 -8.46
N ALA A 41 -8.22 -16.06 -8.91
CA ALA A 41 -8.27 -14.86 -8.08
C ALA A 41 -9.69 -14.28 -7.93
N ALA A 42 -10.62 -14.67 -8.81
CA ALA A 42 -11.94 -14.07 -8.97
C ALA A 42 -12.82 -14.09 -7.70
N ASP A 43 -12.74 -15.17 -6.91
CA ASP A 43 -13.56 -15.38 -5.71
C ASP A 43 -12.86 -14.92 -4.41
N LYS A 44 -11.68 -14.30 -4.54
CA LYS A 44 -10.86 -13.90 -3.40
C LYS A 44 -11.28 -12.53 -2.89
N GLU A 45 -11.24 -12.36 -1.59
CA GLU A 45 -11.48 -11.06 -0.94
C GLU A 45 -10.29 -10.13 -1.13
N LEU A 46 -9.07 -10.69 -1.15
CA LEU A 46 -7.86 -9.90 -1.35
C LEU A 46 -6.87 -10.57 -2.29
N VAL A 47 -6.42 -9.83 -3.30
CA VAL A 47 -5.39 -10.28 -4.24
C VAL A 47 -4.16 -9.39 -4.11
N LEU A 48 -3.02 -9.96 -3.71
CA LEU A 48 -1.78 -9.21 -3.55
C LEU A 48 -0.85 -9.50 -4.74
N LEU A 49 -0.51 -8.44 -5.47
CA LEU A 49 0.36 -8.44 -6.64
C LEU A 49 1.75 -7.90 -6.27
N GLY A 50 2.72 -8.80 -6.31
CA GLY A 50 4.10 -8.53 -5.98
C GLY A 50 4.95 -8.01 -7.13
N GLU A 51 6.12 -7.50 -6.79
CA GLU A 51 7.19 -7.23 -7.73
C GLU A 51 8.57 -7.50 -7.11
N ALA A 52 9.54 -7.93 -7.93
CA ALA A 52 10.90 -8.19 -7.46
C ALA A 52 11.81 -6.93 -7.50
N SER A 53 11.32 -5.84 -8.08
CA SER A 53 11.95 -4.51 -8.02
C SER A 53 10.92 -3.45 -8.41
N HIS A 54 11.04 -2.24 -7.85
CA HIS A 54 10.12 -1.13 -8.15
C HIS A 54 10.39 -0.42 -9.49
N GLY A 55 11.49 -0.73 -10.18
CA GLY A 55 11.92 -0.01 -11.39
C GLY A 55 11.83 -0.80 -12.68
N THR A 56 10.96 -1.82 -12.73
CA THR A 56 10.77 -2.69 -13.91
C THR A 56 9.44 -2.38 -14.58
N HIS A 57 9.48 -1.90 -15.83
CA HIS A 57 8.31 -1.59 -16.66
C HIS A 57 7.29 -2.74 -16.70
N GLU A 58 7.77 -3.95 -16.98
CA GLU A 58 6.92 -5.12 -17.19
C GLU A 58 6.11 -5.49 -15.95
N TYR A 59 6.60 -5.22 -14.74
CA TYR A 59 5.84 -5.48 -13.52
C TYR A 59 4.64 -4.54 -13.39
N TYR A 60 4.78 -3.25 -13.74
CA TYR A 60 3.64 -2.34 -13.78
C TYR A 60 2.63 -2.77 -14.84
N VAL A 61 3.08 -3.12 -16.05
CA VAL A 61 2.20 -3.58 -17.14
C VAL A 61 1.38 -4.82 -16.73
N TRP A 62 2.01 -5.81 -16.10
CA TRP A 62 1.28 -7.01 -15.67
C TRP A 62 0.33 -6.73 -14.51
N ARG A 63 0.75 -5.95 -13.51
CA ARG A 63 -0.13 -5.55 -12.41
C ARG A 63 -1.33 -4.76 -12.90
N ASP A 64 -1.13 -3.85 -13.84
CA ASP A 64 -2.18 -3.09 -14.52
C ASP A 64 -3.17 -4.03 -15.20
N LYS A 65 -2.70 -4.88 -16.13
CA LYS A 65 -3.56 -5.84 -16.86
C LYS A 65 -4.37 -6.75 -15.93
N ILE A 66 -3.72 -7.31 -14.91
CA ILE A 66 -4.39 -8.18 -13.94
C ILE A 66 -5.46 -7.38 -13.17
N SER A 67 -5.13 -6.16 -12.73
CA SER A 67 -6.04 -5.34 -11.94
C SER A 67 -7.26 -4.91 -12.74
N ARG A 68 -7.08 -4.46 -13.98
CA ARG A 68 -8.21 -4.09 -14.87
C ARG A 68 -9.19 -5.25 -15.02
N ARG A 69 -8.68 -6.46 -15.25
CA ARG A 69 -9.52 -7.66 -15.40
C ARG A 69 -10.25 -8.03 -14.12
N LEU A 70 -9.55 -8.02 -12.97
CA LEU A 70 -10.18 -8.27 -11.67
C LEU A 70 -11.29 -7.26 -11.37
N ILE A 71 -11.08 -5.99 -11.70
CA ILE A 71 -12.06 -4.93 -11.54
C ILE A 71 -13.26 -5.14 -12.48
N SER A 72 -13.01 -5.25 -13.79
CA SER A 72 -14.07 -5.25 -14.80
C SER A 72 -14.83 -6.57 -14.92
N GLU A 73 -14.24 -7.69 -14.51
CA GLU A 73 -14.82 -9.03 -14.64
C GLU A 73 -15.31 -9.60 -13.30
N HIS A 74 -14.80 -9.11 -12.16
CA HIS A 74 -14.99 -9.74 -10.84
C HIS A 74 -15.24 -8.76 -9.67
N ASP A 75 -15.59 -7.52 -9.97
CA ASP A 75 -16.09 -6.50 -9.02
C ASP A 75 -15.10 -6.11 -7.90
N PHE A 76 -13.79 -6.13 -8.20
CA PHE A 76 -12.80 -5.59 -7.26
C PHE A 76 -12.95 -4.07 -7.11
N SER A 77 -13.04 -3.62 -5.86
CA SER A 77 -13.54 -2.27 -5.52
C SER A 77 -12.43 -1.25 -5.27
N PHE A 78 -11.18 -1.69 -5.05
CA PHE A 78 -10.05 -0.76 -4.91
C PHE A 78 -8.71 -1.41 -5.21
N ILE A 79 -7.74 -0.55 -5.51
CA ILE A 79 -6.32 -0.86 -5.53
C ILE A 79 -5.64 -0.07 -4.40
N ALA A 80 -4.97 -0.78 -3.50
CA ALA A 80 -4.07 -0.21 -2.49
C ALA A 80 -2.63 -0.45 -2.92
N VAL A 81 -1.78 0.56 -2.89
CA VAL A 81 -0.37 0.44 -3.31
C VAL A 81 0.62 0.80 -2.20
N GLU A 82 1.83 0.25 -2.23
CA GLU A 82 2.96 0.56 -1.35
C GLU A 82 3.49 1.99 -1.61
N GLY A 83 2.63 2.97 -1.35
CA GLY A 83 2.91 4.38 -1.51
C GLY A 83 2.14 5.20 -0.47
N ASP A 84 2.52 6.47 -0.41
CA ASP A 84 2.06 7.45 0.58
C ASP A 84 0.54 7.67 0.49
N PHE A 85 -0.17 7.48 1.61
CA PHE A 85 -1.63 7.60 1.65
C PHE A 85 -2.13 8.99 1.24
N ALA A 86 -1.65 10.04 1.93
CA ALA A 86 -2.10 11.42 1.70
C ALA A 86 -1.87 11.87 0.26
N SER A 87 -0.65 11.67 -0.24
CA SER A 87 -0.24 12.05 -1.58
C SER A 87 -1.03 11.30 -2.67
N LEU A 88 -1.21 9.98 -2.55
CA LEU A 88 -1.97 9.20 -3.55
C LEU A 88 -3.48 9.40 -3.45
N TYR A 89 -4.01 9.94 -2.36
CA TYR A 89 -5.42 10.29 -2.30
C TYR A 89 -5.81 11.39 -3.30
N HIS A 90 -4.88 12.26 -3.71
CA HIS A 90 -5.15 13.19 -4.82
C HIS A 90 -5.40 12.45 -6.13
N LEU A 91 -4.73 11.30 -6.34
CA LEU A 91 -4.99 10.43 -7.48
C LEU A 91 -6.33 9.71 -7.30
N ASN A 92 -6.67 9.28 -6.07
CA ASN A 92 -7.99 8.75 -5.76
C ASN A 92 -9.12 9.74 -6.14
N ARG A 93 -8.98 11.01 -5.76
CA ARG A 93 -9.93 12.07 -6.12
C ARG A 93 -10.07 12.21 -7.63
N TYR A 94 -8.93 12.16 -8.34
CA TYR A 94 -8.93 12.18 -9.79
C TYR A 94 -9.66 10.96 -10.37
N VAL A 95 -9.30 9.73 -10.02
CA VAL A 95 -9.93 8.53 -10.60
C VAL A 95 -11.41 8.40 -10.25
N LYS A 96 -11.84 8.90 -9.09
CA LYS A 96 -13.26 8.90 -8.70
C LYS A 96 -14.04 10.12 -9.17
N ASN A 97 -13.42 11.08 -9.86
CA ASN A 97 -14.07 12.32 -10.28
C ASN A 97 -14.72 13.08 -9.11
N LEU A 98 -13.99 13.21 -8.01
CA LEU A 98 -14.45 13.97 -6.85
C LEU A 98 -14.24 15.47 -7.09
N ASP A 99 -14.99 16.30 -6.36
CA ASP A 99 -14.80 17.74 -6.37
C ASP A 99 -13.32 18.10 -6.18
N GLY A 100 -12.83 19.12 -6.87
CA GLY A 100 -11.41 19.53 -6.78
C GLY A 100 -10.40 18.52 -7.34
N ALA A 101 -10.84 17.51 -8.09
CA ALA A 101 -9.95 16.66 -8.89
C ALA A 101 -9.11 17.49 -9.88
N ALA A 102 -7.90 17.02 -10.16
CA ALA A 102 -7.05 17.57 -11.21
C ALA A 102 -7.62 17.28 -12.61
N ASN A 103 -6.99 17.85 -13.65
CA ASN A 103 -7.46 17.66 -15.04
C ASN A 103 -6.95 16.35 -15.68
N SER A 104 -5.87 15.77 -15.17
CA SER A 104 -5.32 14.49 -15.63
C SER A 104 -4.58 13.76 -14.52
N ALA A 105 -4.41 12.44 -14.67
CA ALA A 105 -3.58 11.65 -13.76
C ALA A 105 -2.12 12.15 -13.76
N GLN A 106 -1.60 12.54 -14.92
CA GLN A 106 -0.24 13.06 -15.06
C GLN A 106 -0.03 14.34 -14.22
N GLU A 107 -1.02 15.25 -14.18
CA GLU A 107 -0.94 16.48 -13.38
C GLU A 107 -0.82 16.17 -11.88
N VAL A 108 -1.52 15.12 -11.41
CA VAL A 108 -1.42 14.67 -10.01
C VAL A 108 -0.06 14.05 -9.75
N LEU A 109 0.33 13.08 -10.57
CA LEU A 109 1.52 12.26 -10.33
C LEU A 109 2.82 13.07 -10.40
N LEU A 110 2.90 14.10 -11.25
CA LEU A 110 4.08 14.98 -11.32
C LEU A 110 4.25 15.89 -10.09
N LYS A 111 3.25 15.96 -9.20
CA LYS A 111 3.35 16.69 -7.92
C LYS A 111 3.85 15.80 -6.78
N LEU A 112 4.00 14.49 -6.99
CA LEU A 112 4.61 13.59 -6.03
C LEU A 112 6.12 13.86 -5.96
N ASP A 113 6.64 14.18 -4.78
CA ASP A 113 8.02 14.64 -4.59
C ASP A 113 8.84 13.83 -3.57
N ARG A 114 8.21 12.95 -2.78
CA ARG A 114 8.94 12.09 -1.82
C ARG A 114 9.72 10.96 -2.51
N TRP A 115 9.15 10.38 -3.54
CA TRP A 115 9.67 9.19 -4.20
C TRP A 115 10.22 9.52 -5.58
N PRO A 116 11.24 8.79 -6.07
CA PRO A 116 11.64 8.91 -7.46
C PRO A 116 10.46 8.69 -8.39
N THR A 117 10.38 9.49 -9.46
CA THR A 117 9.22 9.49 -10.37
C THR A 117 8.90 8.10 -10.91
N TRP A 118 9.91 7.27 -11.16
CA TRP A 118 9.73 5.92 -11.69
C TRP A 118 8.95 4.96 -10.76
N MET A 119 8.76 5.26 -9.48
CA MET A 119 8.03 4.38 -8.56
C MET A 119 6.51 4.54 -8.68
N TRP A 120 5.98 5.77 -8.63
CA TRP A 120 4.53 6.00 -8.71
C TRP A 120 4.12 7.05 -9.75
N ALA A 121 5.05 7.87 -10.24
CA ALA A 121 4.81 8.91 -11.24
C ALA A 121 5.36 8.52 -12.62
N ASN A 122 4.99 7.32 -13.08
CA ASN A 122 5.40 6.73 -14.35
C ASN A 122 4.21 6.61 -15.32
N GLU A 123 4.49 6.29 -16.58
CA GLU A 123 3.47 6.24 -17.66
C GLU A 123 2.45 5.12 -17.44
N GLU A 124 2.86 4.03 -16.79
CA GLU A 124 2.04 2.86 -16.53
C GLU A 124 0.97 3.16 -15.47
N VAL A 125 1.34 3.87 -14.40
CA VAL A 125 0.39 4.34 -13.38
C VAL A 125 -0.51 5.44 -13.96
N VAL A 126 -0.01 6.32 -14.84
CA VAL A 126 -0.88 7.25 -15.59
C VAL A 126 -1.91 6.45 -16.39
N ALA A 127 -1.48 5.47 -17.19
CA ALA A 127 -2.37 4.69 -18.04
C ALA A 127 -3.42 3.90 -17.25
N LEU A 128 -3.09 3.38 -16.07
CA LEU A 128 -4.05 2.75 -15.17
C LEU A 128 -5.03 3.78 -14.58
N ALA A 129 -4.54 4.93 -14.12
CA ALA A 129 -5.39 5.95 -13.50
C ALA A 129 -6.39 6.58 -14.49
N GLU A 130 -5.97 6.86 -15.72
CA GLU A 130 -6.86 7.31 -16.79
C GLU A 130 -7.92 6.25 -17.11
N TRP A 131 -7.54 4.97 -17.17
CA TRP A 131 -8.51 3.89 -17.36
C TRP A 131 -9.49 3.73 -16.19
N LEU A 132 -9.02 3.85 -14.94
CA LEU A 132 -9.87 3.83 -13.76
C LEU A 132 -10.86 4.99 -13.79
N ARG A 133 -10.43 6.17 -14.23
CA ARG A 133 -11.30 7.34 -14.40
C ARG A 133 -12.39 7.06 -15.42
N ASP A 134 -12.04 6.56 -16.59
CA ASP A 134 -13.00 6.21 -17.64
C ASP A 134 -13.98 5.13 -17.18
N HIS A 135 -13.50 4.11 -16.47
CA HIS A 135 -14.33 3.06 -15.88
C HIS A 135 -15.32 3.64 -14.86
N ASN A 136 -14.83 4.46 -13.93
CA ASN A 136 -15.61 5.06 -12.86
C ASN A 136 -16.64 6.09 -13.32
N ASP A 137 -16.39 6.80 -14.43
CA ASP A 137 -17.33 7.80 -14.96
C ASP A 137 -18.64 7.16 -15.45
N SER A 138 -18.68 5.83 -15.61
CA SER A 138 -19.89 5.06 -15.90
C SER A 138 -20.63 4.52 -14.66
N LEU A 139 -20.05 4.65 -13.46
CA LEU A 139 -20.54 4.04 -12.23
C LEU A 139 -21.21 5.07 -11.30
N ALA A 140 -22.11 4.57 -10.43
CA ALA A 140 -22.62 5.38 -9.34
C ALA A 140 -21.50 5.71 -8.34
N GLN A 141 -21.65 6.82 -7.61
CA GLN A 141 -20.58 7.37 -6.77
C GLN A 141 -20.09 6.39 -5.70
N ASP A 142 -20.98 5.58 -5.14
CA ASP A 142 -20.75 4.54 -4.14
C ASP A 142 -20.19 3.22 -4.71
N GLU A 143 -20.21 3.06 -6.04
CA GLU A 143 -19.67 1.90 -6.75
C GLU A 143 -18.28 2.18 -7.36
N LYS A 144 -17.82 3.43 -7.34
CA LYS A 144 -16.55 3.82 -7.96
C LYS A 144 -15.35 3.16 -7.29
N VAL A 145 -14.49 2.60 -8.13
CA VAL A 145 -13.24 1.95 -7.76
C VAL A 145 -12.22 2.99 -7.31
N GLY A 146 -11.59 2.75 -6.15
CA GLY A 146 -10.57 3.67 -5.62
C GLY A 146 -9.13 3.23 -5.88
N PHE A 147 -8.22 4.20 -5.77
CA PHE A 147 -6.77 3.98 -5.84
C PHE A 147 -6.10 4.67 -4.66
N TYR A 148 -5.52 3.91 -3.74
CA TYR A 148 -5.04 4.41 -2.45
C TYR A 148 -3.58 4.06 -2.22
N GLY A 149 -2.83 4.94 -1.58
CA GLY A 149 -1.62 4.53 -0.87
C GLY A 149 -1.98 3.73 0.38
N MET A 150 -1.08 2.89 0.86
CA MET A 150 -1.25 2.18 2.14
C MET A 150 -0.08 2.34 3.11
N ASP A 151 0.99 2.99 2.65
CA ASP A 151 2.23 3.08 3.40
C ASP A 151 2.18 4.13 4.52
N VAL A 152 3.04 3.95 5.51
CA VAL A 152 3.09 4.76 6.74
C VAL A 152 3.84 6.07 6.56
N TYR A 153 4.51 6.25 5.42
CA TYR A 153 5.20 7.48 5.09
C TYR A 153 4.22 8.62 4.81
N ASP A 154 4.76 9.84 4.72
CA ASP A 154 4.00 11.06 4.44
C ASP A 154 3.16 11.62 5.58
N GLU A 155 3.64 11.41 6.79
CA GLU A 155 3.09 11.94 8.02
C GLU A 155 2.98 13.46 8.04
N TRP A 156 3.87 14.19 7.37
CA TRP A 156 3.82 15.66 7.36
C TRP A 156 2.74 16.19 6.44
N ASN A 157 2.56 15.61 5.24
CA ASN A 157 1.40 15.97 4.42
C ASN A 157 0.13 15.45 5.08
N SER A 158 0.12 14.24 5.66
CA SER A 158 -1.04 13.72 6.40
C SER A 158 -1.46 14.65 7.55
N LYS A 159 -0.49 15.16 8.33
CA LYS A 159 -0.73 16.17 9.38
C LYS A 159 -1.31 17.45 8.78
N LYS A 160 -0.80 17.92 7.65
CA LYS A 160 -1.31 19.10 6.95
C LYS A 160 -2.75 18.90 6.50
N GLU A 161 -3.06 17.78 5.85
CA GLU A 161 -4.40 17.44 5.37
C GLU A 161 -5.42 17.37 6.51
N VAL A 162 -5.03 16.77 7.65
CA VAL A 162 -5.88 16.76 8.86
C VAL A 162 -6.18 18.18 9.34
N LEU A 163 -5.17 19.03 9.46
CA LEU A 163 -5.35 20.39 9.96
C LEU A 163 -6.16 21.26 8.99
N ASP A 164 -5.87 21.20 7.68
CA ASP A 164 -6.58 21.98 6.66
C ASP A 164 -8.07 21.58 6.58
N LEU A 165 -8.37 20.28 6.65
CA LEU A 165 -9.75 19.80 6.61
C LEU A 165 -10.52 20.17 7.89
N LEU A 166 -9.88 20.09 9.06
CA LEU A 166 -10.52 20.49 10.32
C LEU A 166 -10.74 22.00 10.39
N GLU A 167 -9.80 22.82 9.92
CA GLU A 167 -9.92 24.29 9.92
C GLU A 167 -11.19 24.75 9.16
N THR A 168 -11.55 24.04 8.10
CA THR A 168 -12.73 24.35 7.29
C THR A 168 -14.02 23.66 7.77
N THR A 169 -13.92 22.63 8.61
CA THR A 169 -15.06 21.77 8.98
C THR A 169 -15.50 21.95 10.43
N ASP A 170 -14.55 21.98 11.38
CA ASP A 170 -14.80 22.07 12.82
C ASP A 170 -13.62 22.76 13.53
N GLN A 171 -13.84 24.00 13.95
CA GLN A 171 -12.84 24.84 14.61
C GLN A 171 -12.38 24.27 15.97
N ALA A 172 -13.27 23.64 16.74
CA ALA A 172 -12.92 23.11 18.05
C ALA A 172 -12.03 21.86 17.90
N ALA A 173 -12.35 20.99 16.94
CA ALA A 173 -11.52 19.86 16.56
C ALA A 173 -10.15 20.32 16.03
N TYR A 174 -10.12 21.36 15.18
CA TYR A 174 -8.87 21.94 14.68
C TYR A 174 -7.95 22.40 15.82
N GLU A 175 -8.48 23.18 16.77
CA GLU A 175 -7.71 23.69 17.91
C GLU A 175 -7.16 22.55 18.77
N TYR A 176 -7.99 21.55 19.07
CA TYR A 176 -7.58 20.37 19.83
C TYR A 176 -6.46 19.60 19.11
N VAL A 177 -6.64 19.27 17.83
CA VAL A 177 -5.65 18.49 17.07
C VAL A 177 -4.35 19.26 16.89
N LYS A 178 -4.43 20.57 16.64
CA LYS A 178 -3.26 21.44 16.56
C LYS A 178 -2.46 21.42 17.87
N GLU A 179 -3.13 21.50 19.01
CA GLU A 179 -2.48 21.41 20.32
C GLU A 179 -1.82 20.05 20.55
N GLN A 180 -2.50 18.93 20.23
CA GLN A 180 -1.91 17.60 20.33
C GLN A 180 -0.66 17.45 19.44
N TYR A 181 -0.67 18.03 18.25
CA TYR A 181 0.46 17.97 17.31
C TYR A 181 1.58 18.98 17.58
N ALA A 182 1.47 19.80 18.63
CA ALA A 182 2.50 20.79 19.00
C ALA A 182 3.84 20.14 19.40
N CYS A 183 3.82 18.89 19.89
CA CYS A 183 5.03 18.15 20.23
C CYS A 183 5.99 17.94 19.03
N PHE A 184 5.48 18.02 17.79
CA PHE A 184 6.29 17.92 16.59
C PHE A 184 6.96 19.24 16.15
N GLU A 185 6.50 20.39 16.64
CA GLU A 185 7.00 21.71 16.22
C GLU A 185 8.53 21.87 16.28
N PRO A 186 9.23 21.37 17.32
CA PRO A 186 10.68 21.48 17.40
C PRO A 186 11.43 20.76 16.27
N HIS A 187 10.78 19.85 15.55
CA HIS A 187 11.40 18.99 14.54
C HIS A 187 11.23 19.49 13.10
N LYS A 188 10.44 20.57 12.90
CA LYS A 188 10.32 21.30 11.62
C LYS A 188 10.04 20.41 10.40
N GLY A 189 9.19 19.39 10.56
CA GLY A 189 8.84 18.49 9.45
C GLY A 189 9.91 17.45 9.11
N ASP A 190 10.82 17.14 10.05
CA ASP A 190 11.84 16.11 9.88
C ASP A 190 11.64 14.98 10.90
N SER A 191 11.20 13.82 10.40
CA SER A 191 10.89 12.64 11.21
C SER A 191 12.11 11.92 11.75
N TRP A 192 13.24 12.00 11.05
CA TRP A 192 14.50 11.42 11.54
C TRP A 192 15.07 12.27 12.67
N ARG A 193 14.97 13.60 12.55
CA ARG A 193 15.30 14.53 13.65
C ARG A 193 14.37 14.35 14.85
N TYR A 194 13.09 14.06 14.63
CA TYR A 194 12.17 13.68 15.70
C TYR A 194 12.63 12.40 16.41
N ALA A 195 12.84 11.32 15.65
CA ALA A 195 13.26 10.04 16.19
C ALA A 195 14.60 10.13 16.95
N ASP A 196 15.56 10.89 16.43
CA ASP A 196 16.87 11.08 17.06
C ASP A 196 16.75 11.80 18.41
N ALA A 197 15.91 12.85 18.47
CA ALA A 197 15.66 13.57 19.70
C ALA A 197 14.99 12.70 20.76
N VAL A 198 14.02 11.87 20.36
CA VAL A 198 13.36 10.92 21.27
C VAL A 198 14.35 9.88 21.79
N ARG A 199 15.19 9.30 20.91
CA ARG A 199 16.29 8.41 21.31
C ARG A 199 17.25 9.10 22.29
N GLY A 200 17.48 10.41 22.11
CA GLY A 200 18.27 11.26 23.01
C GLY A 200 17.59 11.63 24.33
N GLY A 201 16.41 11.06 24.65
CA GLY A 201 15.70 11.25 25.92
C GLY A 201 14.65 12.36 25.92
N LYS A 202 14.30 12.94 24.77
CA LYS A 202 13.13 13.82 24.67
C LYS A 202 11.83 13.01 24.75
N ALA A 203 10.76 13.67 25.21
CA ALA A 203 9.44 13.07 25.21
C ALA A 203 8.99 12.76 23.77
N ASN A 204 8.30 11.63 23.59
CA ASN A 204 7.69 11.25 22.33
C ASN A 204 6.28 11.84 22.18
N CYS A 205 5.73 11.74 20.97
CA CYS A 205 4.41 12.19 20.58
C CYS A 205 3.35 11.07 20.60
N ALA A 206 3.70 9.84 20.98
CA ALA A 206 2.85 8.65 20.81
C ALA A 206 1.46 8.81 21.44
N THR A 207 1.40 9.28 22.69
CA THR A 207 0.12 9.51 23.39
C THR A 207 -0.70 10.61 22.72
N ALA A 208 -0.05 11.70 22.31
CA ALA A 208 -0.72 12.85 21.70
C ALA A 208 -1.31 12.48 20.32
N THR A 209 -0.56 11.78 19.48
CA THR A 209 -1.06 11.33 18.18
C THR A 209 -2.16 10.26 18.32
N LYS A 210 -2.06 9.36 19.31
CA LYS A 210 -3.13 8.41 19.62
C LYS A 210 -4.42 9.11 20.04
N ASN A 211 -4.32 10.14 20.89
CA ASN A 211 -5.46 10.93 21.33
C ASN A 211 -6.21 11.55 20.14
N VAL A 212 -5.48 12.03 19.11
CA VAL A 212 -6.09 12.56 17.88
C VAL A 212 -6.86 11.48 17.12
N VAL A 213 -6.28 10.29 16.94
CA VAL A 213 -6.97 9.16 16.29
C VAL A 213 -8.25 8.80 17.05
N ASP A 214 -8.15 8.63 18.37
CA ASP A 214 -9.30 8.29 19.21
C ASP A 214 -10.36 9.39 19.18
N TYR A 215 -9.94 10.66 19.19
CA TYR A 215 -10.85 11.80 19.12
C TYR A 215 -11.63 11.81 17.80
N ILE A 216 -10.96 11.72 16.65
CA ILE A 216 -11.66 11.72 15.35
C ILE A 216 -12.57 10.49 15.22
N ARG A 217 -12.07 9.30 15.55
CA ARG A 217 -12.82 8.04 15.44
C ARG A 217 -14.10 8.05 16.29
N ASN A 218 -14.01 8.49 17.54
CA ASN A 218 -15.13 8.44 18.48
C ASN A 218 -16.14 9.58 18.31
N ASN A 219 -15.83 10.57 17.46
CA ASN A 219 -16.65 11.76 17.26
C ASN A 219 -17.15 11.93 15.81
N ARG A 220 -17.37 10.83 15.06
CA ARG A 220 -17.95 10.86 13.70
C ARG A 220 -19.19 11.76 13.58
N ALA A 221 -20.04 11.78 14.61
CA ALA A 221 -21.26 12.58 14.68
C ALA A 221 -21.02 14.10 14.67
N ASN A 222 -19.82 14.55 15.05
CA ASN A 222 -19.43 15.97 15.00
C ASN A 222 -19.09 16.43 13.57
N PHE A 223 -18.95 15.50 12.63
CA PHE A 223 -18.61 15.79 11.23
C PHE A 223 -19.76 15.43 10.26
N PRO A 224 -21.00 15.88 10.48
CA PRO A 224 -22.15 15.44 9.69
C PRO A 224 -22.12 15.93 8.23
N LYS A 225 -21.28 16.94 7.93
CA LYS A 225 -21.10 17.48 6.58
C LYS A 225 -20.09 16.69 5.75
N LEU A 226 -19.25 15.87 6.38
CA LEU A 226 -18.30 15.02 5.65
C LEU A 226 -19.04 13.78 5.16
N SER A 227 -18.88 13.47 3.87
CA SER A 227 -19.20 12.16 3.34
C SER A 227 -18.36 11.09 4.02
N ASP A 228 -18.76 9.82 3.89
CA ASP A 228 -18.00 8.72 4.49
C ASP A 228 -16.59 8.61 3.90
N ASP A 229 -16.41 8.86 2.59
CA ASP A 229 -15.10 8.97 1.95
C ASP A 229 -14.24 10.09 2.55
N ALA A 230 -14.82 11.27 2.79
CA ALA A 230 -14.09 12.42 3.34
C ALA A 230 -13.75 12.21 4.83
N PHE A 231 -14.65 11.60 5.58
CA PHE A 231 -14.38 11.24 6.98
C PHE A 231 -13.34 10.11 7.08
N PHE A 232 -13.40 9.10 6.21
CA PHE A 232 -12.38 8.07 6.11
C PHE A 232 -11.02 8.70 5.80
N TYR A 233 -10.94 9.62 4.84
CA TYR A 233 -9.71 10.34 4.52
C TYR A 233 -9.16 11.09 5.73
N LEU A 234 -10.01 11.83 6.46
CA LEU A 234 -9.63 12.51 7.69
C LEU A 234 -9.05 11.52 8.72
N LEU A 235 -9.80 10.47 9.03
CA LEU A 235 -9.42 9.48 10.03
C LEU A 235 -8.12 8.77 9.64
N GLN A 236 -8.00 8.33 8.40
CA GLN A 236 -6.83 7.58 7.94
C GLN A 236 -5.56 8.43 7.98
N ASN A 237 -5.62 9.72 7.63
CA ASN A 237 -4.47 10.61 7.80
C ASN A 237 -4.06 10.75 9.28
N THR A 238 -5.01 10.76 10.23
CA THR A 238 -4.62 10.76 11.66
C THR A 238 -3.90 9.47 12.07
N ILE A 239 -4.31 8.33 11.50
CA ILE A 239 -3.69 7.02 11.73
C ILE A 239 -2.29 6.98 11.13
N VAL A 240 -2.08 7.52 9.93
CA VAL A 240 -0.75 7.67 9.32
C VAL A 240 0.17 8.46 10.24
N VAL A 241 -0.25 9.63 10.73
CA VAL A 241 0.56 10.45 11.66
C VAL A 241 0.92 9.68 12.93
N HIS A 242 -0.04 8.93 13.51
CA HIS A 242 0.20 8.13 14.70
C HIS A 242 1.18 6.97 14.46
N ASN A 243 0.97 6.20 13.40
CA ASN A 243 1.79 5.02 13.13
C ASN A 243 3.18 5.40 12.58
N ALA A 244 3.30 6.53 11.89
CA ALA A 244 4.59 7.08 11.46
C ALA A 244 5.46 7.48 12.66
N GLU A 245 4.87 8.07 13.69
CA GLU A 245 5.56 8.35 14.95
C GLU A 245 6.24 7.09 15.50
N GLU A 246 5.49 6.00 15.60
CA GLU A 246 6.01 4.72 16.07
C GLU A 246 7.09 4.18 15.12
N PHE A 247 6.81 4.16 13.81
CA PHE A 247 7.76 3.68 12.80
C PHE A 247 9.12 4.37 12.89
N TYR A 248 9.15 5.70 12.87
CA TYR A 248 10.40 6.46 12.92
C TYR A 248 11.09 6.34 14.27
N ARG A 249 10.34 6.41 15.37
CA ARG A 249 10.89 6.27 16.73
C ARG A 249 11.54 4.89 16.92
N GLU A 250 10.86 3.82 16.55
CA GLU A 250 11.37 2.45 16.67
C GLU A 250 12.52 2.17 15.69
N SER A 251 12.55 2.84 14.54
CA SER A 251 13.65 2.70 13.57
C SER A 251 15.01 3.13 14.12
N LEU A 252 15.04 4.00 15.13
CA LEU A 252 16.28 4.41 15.82
C LEU A 252 16.43 3.82 17.23
N ALA A 253 15.33 3.40 17.88
CA ALA A 253 15.34 2.92 19.26
C ALA A 253 15.50 1.39 19.39
N SER A 254 15.05 0.64 18.38
CA SER A 254 14.88 -0.81 18.46
C SER A 254 15.64 -1.56 17.36
N ARG A 255 15.54 -2.89 17.39
CA ARG A 255 16.02 -3.75 16.31
C ARG A 255 15.13 -3.56 15.07
N GLY A 256 15.70 -3.81 13.89
CA GLY A 256 15.03 -3.56 12.61
C GLY A 256 13.73 -4.34 12.38
N ASP A 257 13.49 -5.44 13.09
CA ASP A 257 12.23 -6.19 13.04
C ASP A 257 11.05 -5.42 13.67
N VAL A 258 11.30 -4.58 14.68
CA VAL A 258 10.25 -3.81 15.36
C VAL A 258 9.68 -2.74 14.45
N SER A 259 10.53 -1.89 13.85
CA SER A 259 10.07 -0.86 12.91
C SER A 259 9.54 -1.44 11.61
N TRP A 260 10.11 -2.56 11.15
CA TRP A 260 9.56 -3.31 10.01
C TRP A 260 8.13 -3.76 10.30
N ASN A 261 7.90 -4.40 11.45
CA ASN A 261 6.58 -4.91 11.81
C ASN A 261 5.57 -3.79 12.04
N SER A 262 5.95 -2.64 12.61
CA SER A 262 5.03 -1.50 12.77
C SER A 262 4.57 -0.94 11.42
N ARG A 263 5.48 -0.79 10.43
CA ARG A 263 5.12 -0.41 9.05
C ARG A 263 4.19 -1.43 8.40
N VAL A 264 4.49 -2.72 8.54
CA VAL A 264 3.64 -3.80 8.00
C VAL A 264 2.25 -3.81 8.63
N HIS A 265 2.15 -3.63 9.95
CA HIS A 265 0.87 -3.54 10.65
C HIS A 265 0.07 -2.32 10.22
N HIS A 266 0.72 -1.18 9.96
CA HIS A 266 0.07 -0.02 9.37
C HIS A 266 -0.50 -0.33 7.98
N MET A 267 0.32 -0.85 7.06
CA MET A 267 -0.15 -1.18 5.69
C MET A 267 -1.31 -2.18 5.69
N HIS A 268 -1.20 -3.25 6.47
CA HIS A 268 -2.28 -4.23 6.64
C HIS A 268 -3.53 -3.60 7.27
N GLY A 269 -3.36 -2.72 8.27
CA GLY A 269 -4.45 -1.95 8.87
C GLY A 269 -5.18 -1.09 7.85
N THR A 270 -4.45 -0.33 7.03
CA THR A 270 -5.02 0.50 5.96
C THR A 270 -5.81 -0.33 4.95
N VAL A 271 -5.33 -1.52 4.56
CA VAL A 271 -6.07 -2.42 3.67
C VAL A 271 -7.37 -2.92 4.32
N ASN A 272 -7.35 -3.28 5.60
CA ASN A 272 -8.57 -3.69 6.31
C ASN A 272 -9.56 -2.53 6.47
N ASP A 273 -9.07 -1.32 6.73
CA ASP A 273 -9.89 -0.12 6.81
C ASP A 273 -10.54 0.20 5.45
N LEU A 274 -9.85 -0.07 4.33
CA LEU A 274 -10.43 -0.01 2.98
C LEU A 274 -11.49 -1.09 2.75
N LEU A 275 -11.24 -2.36 3.10
CA LEU A 275 -12.26 -3.42 3.01
C LEU A 275 -13.53 -3.03 3.80
N ASN A 276 -13.36 -2.43 4.98
CA ASN A 276 -14.48 -1.93 5.79
C ASN A 276 -15.20 -0.75 5.14
N LEU A 277 -14.46 0.18 4.51
CA LEU A 277 -15.03 1.33 3.80
C LEU A 277 -15.94 0.89 2.64
N TYR A 278 -15.49 -0.09 1.85
CA TYR A 278 -16.26 -0.63 0.72
C TYR A 278 -17.31 -1.67 1.14
N GLY A 279 -17.27 -2.12 2.39
CA GLY A 279 -18.31 -2.92 3.01
C GLY A 279 -18.13 -4.44 2.91
N VAL A 280 -19.10 -5.15 3.50
CA VAL A 280 -19.12 -6.62 3.56
C VAL A 280 -19.23 -7.16 2.13
N ASN A 281 -18.28 -8.02 1.74
CA ASN A 281 -18.08 -8.57 0.39
C ASN A 281 -17.29 -7.69 -0.59
N SER A 282 -16.71 -6.57 -0.15
CA SER A 282 -15.76 -5.85 -0.99
C SER A 282 -14.53 -6.72 -1.30
N LYS A 283 -13.91 -6.47 -2.46
CA LYS A 283 -12.67 -7.16 -2.85
C LYS A 283 -11.59 -6.15 -3.15
N GLY A 284 -10.40 -6.37 -2.62
CA GLY A 284 -9.27 -5.46 -2.75
C GLY A 284 -8.11 -6.03 -3.56
N ILE A 285 -7.39 -5.14 -4.22
CA ILE A 285 -6.10 -5.45 -4.86
C ILE A 285 -5.00 -4.71 -4.12
N VAL A 286 -3.89 -5.38 -3.82
CA VAL A 286 -2.72 -4.80 -3.14
C VAL A 286 -1.54 -4.87 -4.08
N TRP A 287 -0.86 -3.75 -4.34
CA TRP A 287 0.41 -3.73 -5.05
C TRP A 287 1.52 -3.36 -4.07
N ALA A 288 2.45 -4.28 -3.84
CA ALA A 288 3.63 -4.01 -3.01
C ALA A 288 4.79 -4.89 -3.45
N HIS A 289 5.99 -4.62 -2.94
CA HIS A 289 7.13 -5.48 -3.19
C HIS A 289 6.87 -6.93 -2.74
N ASN A 290 7.52 -7.91 -3.38
CA ASN A 290 7.41 -9.34 -3.04
C ASN A 290 7.66 -9.63 -1.54
N THR A 291 8.49 -8.82 -0.88
CA THR A 291 8.77 -8.90 0.56
C THR A 291 7.54 -8.59 1.42
N HIS A 292 6.64 -7.73 0.94
CA HIS A 292 5.43 -7.31 1.64
C HIS A 292 4.22 -8.20 1.30
N ILE A 293 4.09 -8.65 0.06
CA ILE A 293 2.92 -9.45 -0.37
C ILE A 293 3.05 -10.95 -0.09
N GLY A 294 4.26 -11.46 0.13
CA GLY A 294 4.48 -12.90 0.34
C GLY A 294 3.88 -13.40 1.66
N ASP A 295 4.14 -14.67 1.99
CA ASP A 295 3.79 -15.23 3.29
C ASP A 295 5.07 -15.46 4.09
N ALA A 296 5.32 -14.59 5.08
CA ALA A 296 6.57 -14.57 5.82
C ALA A 296 6.86 -15.88 6.58
N GLU A 297 5.84 -16.71 6.88
CA GLU A 297 6.02 -18.02 7.54
C GLU A 297 6.84 -19.01 6.69
N TYR A 298 6.82 -18.82 5.37
CA TYR A 298 7.50 -19.66 4.39
C TYR A 298 8.79 -19.03 3.86
N THR A 299 9.31 -18.00 4.54
CA THR A 299 10.57 -17.32 4.18
C THR A 299 11.52 -17.24 5.38
N ASN A 300 12.71 -16.66 5.17
CA ASN A 300 13.65 -16.37 6.26
C ASN A 300 13.15 -15.28 7.23
N MET A 301 12.14 -14.48 6.87
CA MET A 301 11.54 -13.47 7.74
C MET A 301 10.96 -14.06 9.03
N ARG A 302 10.46 -15.30 8.98
CA ARG A 302 10.04 -16.05 10.18
C ARG A 302 11.13 -16.13 11.24
N ASN A 303 12.41 -16.24 10.85
CA ASN A 303 13.52 -16.39 11.78
C ASN A 303 13.89 -15.08 12.48
N SER A 304 13.57 -13.93 11.88
CA SER A 304 13.78 -12.60 12.45
C SER A 304 12.53 -12.06 13.16
N GLY A 305 11.43 -12.81 13.20
CA GLY A 305 10.15 -12.35 13.74
C GLY A 305 9.45 -11.30 12.85
N GLN A 306 9.96 -11.09 11.63
CA GLN A 306 9.37 -10.16 10.67
C GLN A 306 8.09 -10.76 10.06
N LYS A 307 7.07 -9.92 9.96
CA LYS A 307 5.78 -10.21 9.33
C LYS A 307 5.70 -9.52 7.97
N ASN A 308 4.70 -9.86 7.17
CA ASN A 308 4.36 -9.15 5.95
C ASN A 308 2.84 -9.15 5.71
N ILE A 309 2.38 -8.33 4.77
CA ILE A 309 0.94 -8.11 4.51
C ILE A 309 0.27 -9.43 4.11
N GLY A 310 0.91 -10.24 3.27
CA GLY A 310 0.34 -11.52 2.83
C GLY A 310 0.12 -12.51 3.98
N GLN A 311 1.07 -12.63 4.92
CA GLN A 311 0.87 -13.42 6.14
C GLN A 311 -0.29 -12.87 6.98
N LEU A 312 -0.25 -11.57 7.32
CA LEU A 312 -1.27 -10.98 8.19
C LEU A 312 -2.69 -11.06 7.58
N SER A 313 -2.79 -10.88 6.26
CA SER A 313 -4.06 -10.99 5.53
C SER A 313 -4.60 -12.42 5.57
N ARG A 314 -3.74 -13.44 5.42
CA ARG A 314 -4.15 -14.85 5.54
C ARG A 314 -4.57 -15.23 6.96
N GLU A 315 -3.90 -14.68 7.97
CA GLU A 315 -4.26 -14.85 9.38
C GLU A 315 -5.62 -14.19 9.70
N GLY A 316 -5.90 -13.01 9.12
CA GLY A 316 -7.12 -12.24 9.37
C GLY A 316 -8.34 -12.67 8.55
N LEU A 317 -8.18 -12.84 7.24
CA LEU A 317 -9.26 -13.15 6.30
C LEU A 317 -9.41 -14.66 6.04
N GLY A 318 -8.41 -15.46 6.41
CA GLY A 318 -8.33 -16.88 6.06
C GLY A 318 -7.60 -17.14 4.74
N GLY A 319 -6.82 -18.22 4.70
CA GLY A 319 -5.95 -18.56 3.56
C GLY A 319 -6.66 -18.70 2.22
N ASP A 320 -7.93 -19.17 2.22
CA ASP A 320 -8.72 -19.38 1.01
C ASP A 320 -9.26 -18.08 0.39
N ASN A 321 -9.28 -16.99 1.17
CA ASN A 321 -9.77 -15.67 0.76
C ASN A 321 -8.66 -14.76 0.23
N VAL A 322 -7.39 -15.17 0.33
CA VAL A 322 -6.23 -14.35 -0.01
C VAL A 322 -5.35 -15.03 -1.05
N PHE A 323 -5.17 -14.38 -2.20
CA PHE A 323 -4.33 -14.89 -3.29
C PHE A 323 -3.08 -14.05 -3.50
N LEU A 324 -1.91 -14.68 -3.45
CA LEU A 324 -0.61 -14.03 -3.52
C LEU A 324 0.05 -14.33 -4.87
N ILE A 325 0.34 -13.29 -5.65
CA ILE A 325 0.98 -13.40 -6.97
C ILE A 325 2.31 -12.66 -6.93
N GLY A 326 3.42 -13.39 -6.83
CA GLY A 326 4.76 -12.78 -6.92
C GLY A 326 5.25 -12.70 -8.37
N LEU A 327 5.82 -11.55 -8.75
CA LEU A 327 6.47 -11.37 -10.06
C LEU A 327 7.99 -11.46 -9.91
N THR A 328 8.66 -12.12 -10.86
CA THR A 328 10.11 -12.28 -10.90
C THR A 328 10.63 -12.24 -12.33
N THR A 329 11.92 -11.98 -12.50
CA THR A 329 12.60 -11.94 -13.80
C THR A 329 13.95 -12.64 -13.71
N TYR A 330 14.54 -12.95 -14.87
CA TYR A 330 15.85 -13.58 -14.98
C TYR A 330 16.95 -12.57 -15.32
N GLU A 331 16.74 -11.80 -16.40
CA GLU A 331 17.69 -10.83 -16.91
C GLU A 331 16.97 -9.56 -17.38
N GLY A 332 17.68 -8.43 -17.41
CA GLY A 332 17.11 -7.16 -17.82
C GLY A 332 17.85 -5.96 -17.24
N LYS A 333 17.24 -4.79 -17.37
CA LYS A 333 17.69 -3.54 -16.74
C LYS A 333 16.51 -2.93 -16.00
N VAL A 334 16.79 -2.32 -14.87
CA VAL A 334 15.78 -1.69 -14.01
C VAL A 334 16.24 -0.30 -13.63
N MET A 335 15.29 0.58 -13.35
CA MET A 335 15.57 1.83 -12.67
C MET A 335 15.86 1.55 -11.19
N ALA A 336 16.85 2.21 -10.62
CA ALA A 336 17.21 2.07 -9.21
C ALA A 336 17.69 3.42 -8.67
N GLY A 337 17.51 3.63 -7.36
CA GLY A 337 18.08 4.79 -6.67
C GLY A 337 19.61 4.74 -6.64
N PRO A 338 20.28 5.88 -6.45
CA PRO A 338 21.72 5.90 -6.21
C PRO A 338 22.05 5.12 -4.93
N SER A 339 23.15 4.36 -4.97
CA SER A 339 23.69 3.59 -3.84
C SER A 339 24.34 4.45 -2.78
#